data_AF-A0A090X8I0-F1
#
_entry.id   AF-A0A090X8I0-F1
#
_cell.length_a   1.000
_cell.length_b   1.000
_cell.length_c   1.000
_cell.angle_alpha   90.00
_cell.angle_beta   90.00
_cell.angle_gamma   90.00
#
_symmetry.space_group_name_H-M   'P 1'
#
loop_
_entity.id
_entity.type
_entity.pdbx_description
1 polymer ?
#
loop_
_entity_poly.entity_id
_entity_poly.type
_entity_poly.pdbx_seq_one_letter_code
_entity_poly.pdbx_strand_id
1 'polypeptide(L)'
;SAESAVLVYTSAANPTAVFTRTVSLEMEPPCEPRSVSVLRDLGQGTVTLRARASLLLPFEMNSDPKYLRENVEVACKRLKERLQPEVLALKLEGCGSLLRRCSPESTLQDLVDQSGDGGGRRRRSKEAQDVLNLAVLVQSTGDAAVESCGLSCTPVIHYQRKVFRSASVVLPLDVVCAVGLDEPPAAVVDLLARQLANQLDQMACCIARFTRAEHACAPEAFHFLPAECGHWTTVIYPGGVSEDDLVRYRRELHRLLLLPADRPLFRRANAHAFPEDLAAEPYLRNTHVGLAPPPGATEVRLVRGQYAYRHYLQDRMDDNGWGCAYRSLQTIVSWFRLQGYTDCPVPTHREIQQALVDVGDKPASFVGSRQWIGSQEVGYCLNRLLQVESRTMFVSSGSELPTKSRELLAHFENHGTPIMIGGGMLAHTILGVAFNDKSGETHYLVLDPHYTGGEDLAVIQNKGWCGWKAASFWDQNAFYNLCLPQRPTLI
;
A
#
# COMPACT_ATOMS: atom_id res chain seq x y z
N SER A 1 25.11 -3.93 -28.78
CA SER A 1 25.20 -5.41 -28.78
C SER A 1 24.59 -5.94 -27.49
N ALA A 2 23.52 -6.71 -27.47
CA ALA A 2 22.48 -6.99 -28.44
C ALA A 2 21.19 -7.06 -27.59
N GLU A 3 20.13 -6.42 -28.05
CA GLU A 3 18.82 -6.40 -27.39
C GLU A 3 18.26 -7.82 -27.26
N SER A 4 17.48 -8.08 -26.21
CA SER A 4 16.67 -9.30 -26.13
C SER A 4 15.32 -8.99 -25.50
N ALA A 5 14.27 -9.21 -26.30
CA ALA A 5 12.87 -8.98 -25.98
C ALA A 5 12.26 -10.14 -25.19
N VAL A 6 11.25 -9.85 -24.37
CA VAL A 6 10.42 -10.85 -23.67
C VAL A 6 9.12 -11.02 -24.45
N LEU A 7 8.80 -12.26 -24.83
CA LEU A 7 7.60 -12.61 -25.59
C LEU A 7 6.68 -13.46 -24.69
N VAL A 8 5.45 -12.98 -24.48
CA VAL A 8 4.41 -13.69 -23.72
C VAL A 8 3.54 -14.45 -24.72
N TYR A 9 3.42 -15.77 -24.57
CA TYR A 9 2.47 -16.56 -25.35
C TYR A 9 1.77 -17.61 -24.49
N THR A 10 0.52 -17.89 -24.84
CA THR A 10 -0.31 -18.96 -24.28
C THR A 10 -0.31 -20.15 -25.22
N SER A 11 -0.06 -21.35 -24.70
CA SER A 11 -0.17 -22.59 -25.47
C SER A 11 -1.64 -22.96 -25.70
N ALA A 12 -1.98 -23.43 -26.90
CA ALA A 12 -3.33 -23.91 -27.23
C ALA A 12 -3.77 -25.11 -26.38
N ALA A 13 -2.84 -25.81 -25.70
CA ALA A 13 -3.15 -26.95 -24.84
C ALA A 13 -3.51 -26.58 -23.39
N ASN A 14 -3.25 -25.35 -22.94
CA ASN A 14 -3.58 -24.92 -21.59
C ASN A 14 -3.89 -23.40 -21.53
N PRO A 15 -5.14 -22.98 -21.76
CA PRO A 15 -5.52 -21.57 -21.90
C PRO A 15 -5.47 -20.76 -20.59
N THR A 16 -5.24 -21.42 -19.44
CA THR A 16 -5.16 -20.79 -18.11
C THR A 16 -3.73 -20.64 -17.60
N ALA A 17 -2.72 -21.12 -18.34
CA ALA A 17 -1.31 -21.01 -17.96
C ALA A 17 -0.56 -19.99 -18.84
N VAL A 18 -0.03 -18.94 -18.21
CA VAL A 18 0.95 -18.03 -18.83
C VAL A 18 2.35 -18.56 -18.53
N PHE A 19 3.13 -18.86 -19.55
CA PHE A 19 4.52 -19.27 -19.38
C PHE A 19 5.44 -18.06 -19.52
N THR A 20 6.30 -17.84 -18.54
CA THR A 20 7.37 -16.84 -18.57
C THR A 20 8.70 -17.57 -18.66
N ARG A 21 9.54 -17.21 -19.64
CA ARG A 21 10.92 -17.71 -19.74
C ARG A 21 11.87 -16.52 -19.66
N THR A 22 12.83 -16.57 -18.74
CA THR A 22 13.88 -15.56 -18.60
C THR A 22 15.14 -16.00 -19.36
N VAL A 23 15.82 -15.07 -20.03
CA VAL A 23 17.19 -15.26 -20.54
C VAL A 23 18.08 -14.13 -20.01
N SER A 24 19.24 -14.54 -19.48
CA SER A 24 20.27 -13.80 -18.73
C SER A 24 20.97 -12.69 -19.52
N LEU A 25 21.55 -11.69 -18.82
CA LEU A 25 22.96 -11.28 -18.95
C LEU A 25 23.46 -10.67 -17.60
N GLU A 26 24.38 -11.38 -16.95
CA GLU A 26 25.00 -11.28 -15.61
C GLU A 26 25.29 -9.89 -14.99
N MET A 27 25.34 -9.71 -13.67
CA MET A 27 25.73 -10.65 -12.60
C MET A 27 24.68 -10.83 -11.49
N GLU A 28 24.19 -12.07 -11.43
CA GLU A 28 23.26 -12.76 -10.50
C GLU A 28 21.87 -12.11 -10.23
N PRO A 29 20.79 -12.63 -10.84
CA PRO A 29 19.42 -12.11 -10.79
C PRO A 29 18.69 -12.45 -9.48
N PRO A 30 17.56 -11.78 -9.16
CA PRO A 30 16.65 -12.25 -8.11
C PRO A 30 16.15 -13.67 -8.40
N CYS A 31 15.90 -14.44 -7.34
CA CYS A 31 15.20 -15.74 -7.35
C CYS A 31 14.11 -15.75 -8.43
N GLU A 32 14.23 -16.60 -9.44
CA GLU A 32 13.16 -16.77 -10.44
C GLU A 32 11.86 -17.18 -9.71
N PRO A 33 10.74 -16.44 -9.85
CA PRO A 33 9.46 -16.98 -9.45
C PRO A 33 9.17 -18.20 -10.33
N ARG A 34 9.15 -19.40 -9.73
CA ARG A 34 8.89 -20.68 -10.44
C ARG A 34 7.51 -20.74 -11.11
N SER A 35 6.60 -19.84 -10.74
CA SER A 35 5.27 -19.68 -11.34
C SER A 35 4.69 -18.31 -11.00
N VAL A 36 4.18 -17.58 -12.00
CA VAL A 36 3.30 -16.43 -11.81
C VAL A 36 1.90 -16.85 -12.26
N SER A 37 0.95 -16.87 -11.34
CA SER A 37 -0.46 -17.15 -11.65
C SER A 37 -1.17 -15.83 -11.88
N VAL A 38 -1.49 -15.51 -13.14
CA VAL A 38 -2.31 -14.35 -13.48
C VAL A 38 -3.74 -14.83 -13.69
N LEU A 39 -4.65 -14.44 -12.80
CA LEU A 39 -6.08 -14.57 -13.09
C LEU A 39 -6.46 -13.51 -14.12
N ARG A 40 -6.98 -13.96 -15.25
CA ARG A 40 -7.68 -13.06 -16.17
C ARG A 40 -9.03 -12.72 -15.55
N ASP A 41 -9.38 -11.45 -15.64
CA ASP A 41 -10.63 -10.88 -15.16
C ASP A 41 -10.81 -10.98 -13.64
N LEU A 42 -10.35 -9.95 -12.91
CA LEU A 42 -10.94 -9.56 -11.62
C LEU A 42 -12.39 -9.11 -11.88
N GLY A 43 -13.23 -10.05 -12.26
CA GLY A 43 -14.64 -9.87 -12.54
C GLY A 43 -15.49 -10.03 -11.28
N GLN A 44 -16.80 -9.84 -11.46
CA GLN A 44 -17.81 -10.23 -10.48
C GLN A 44 -17.65 -11.72 -10.13
N GLY A 45 -17.46 -12.02 -8.84
CA GLY A 45 -17.32 -13.40 -8.36
C GLY A 45 -15.90 -13.79 -7.91
N THR A 46 -14.92 -12.88 -7.99
CA THR A 46 -13.59 -13.10 -7.39
C THR A 46 -13.49 -12.53 -5.98
N VAL A 47 -12.68 -13.16 -5.13
CA VAL A 47 -12.38 -12.74 -3.75
C VAL A 47 -10.87 -12.75 -3.52
N THR A 48 -10.36 -11.85 -2.70
CA THR A 48 -8.95 -11.86 -2.30
C THR A 48 -8.78 -12.67 -1.02
N LEU A 49 -7.91 -13.67 -1.03
CA LEU A 49 -7.49 -14.43 0.14
C LEU A 49 -6.14 -13.89 0.62
N ARG A 50 -6.02 -13.63 1.92
CA ARG A 50 -4.76 -13.25 2.58
C ARG A 50 -4.39 -14.31 3.62
N ALA A 51 -3.42 -15.16 3.33
CA ALA A 51 -2.99 -16.25 4.22
C ALA A 51 -1.71 -15.85 4.97
N ARG A 52 -1.76 -15.89 6.31
CA ARG A 52 -0.66 -15.49 7.19
C ARG A 52 -0.15 -16.65 8.04
N ALA A 53 1.18 -16.73 8.17
CA ALA A 53 1.86 -17.68 9.03
C ALA A 53 3.13 -17.07 9.64
N SER A 54 3.63 -17.64 10.73
CA SER A 54 4.95 -17.29 11.27
C SER A 54 5.76 -18.58 11.46
N LEU A 55 6.88 -18.69 10.75
CA LEU A 55 7.73 -19.87 10.80
C LEU A 55 9.14 -19.50 11.26
N LEU A 56 9.69 -20.27 12.19
CA LEU A 56 11.09 -20.13 12.59
C LEU A 56 12.00 -20.87 11.59
N LEU A 57 12.93 -20.16 10.97
CA LEU A 57 13.95 -20.73 10.08
C LEU A 57 15.32 -20.71 10.77
N PRO A 58 15.71 -21.81 11.43
CA PRO A 58 17.08 -21.98 11.91
C PRO A 58 18.00 -22.44 10.76
N PHE A 59 19.17 -21.81 10.62
CA PHE A 59 20.17 -22.20 9.63
C PHE A 59 21.60 -21.96 10.13
N GLU A 60 22.56 -22.69 9.56
CA GLU A 60 23.99 -22.49 9.82
C GLU A 60 24.50 -21.28 9.02
N MET A 61 25.11 -20.33 9.72
CA MET A 61 25.75 -19.16 9.11
C MET A 61 27.07 -19.56 8.47
N ASN A 62 27.36 -18.99 7.30
CA ASN A 62 28.62 -19.18 6.61
C ASN A 62 29.11 -17.84 6.04
N SER A 63 30.41 -17.58 6.12
CA SER A 63 31.03 -16.39 5.54
C SER A 63 31.07 -16.43 4.02
N ASP A 64 31.08 -17.62 3.43
CA ASP A 64 30.97 -17.82 1.99
C ASP A 64 29.48 -17.74 1.59
N PRO A 65 29.10 -16.78 0.73
CA PRO A 65 27.71 -16.61 0.29
C PRO A 65 27.11 -17.84 -0.38
N LYS A 66 27.93 -18.67 -1.04
CA LYS A 66 27.46 -19.90 -1.70
C LYS A 66 26.97 -20.90 -0.66
N TYR A 67 27.80 -21.19 0.35
CA TYR A 67 27.44 -22.13 1.41
C TYR A 67 26.34 -21.58 2.31
N LEU A 68 26.28 -20.25 2.52
CA LEU A 68 25.16 -19.62 3.20
C LEU A 68 23.84 -19.88 2.45
N ARG A 69 23.84 -19.68 1.13
CA ARG A 69 22.67 -19.95 0.28
C ARG A 69 22.24 -21.41 0.40
N GLU A 70 23.16 -22.35 0.26
CA GLU A 70 22.89 -23.79 0.40
C GLU A 70 22.28 -24.14 1.78
N ASN A 71 22.85 -23.60 2.86
CA ASN A 71 22.35 -23.83 4.22
C ASN A 71 20.91 -23.31 4.42
N VAL A 72 20.62 -22.12 3.90
CA VAL A 72 19.28 -21.51 3.97
C VAL A 72 18.28 -22.29 3.11
N GLU A 73 18.67 -22.71 1.90
CA GLU A 73 17.82 -23.52 1.01
C GLU A 73 17.45 -24.87 1.63
N VAL A 74 18.41 -25.56 2.26
CA VAL A 74 18.16 -26.81 2.98
C VAL A 74 17.19 -26.59 4.15
N ALA A 75 17.37 -25.51 4.92
CA ALA A 75 16.46 -25.17 6.01
C ALA A 75 15.04 -24.88 5.49
N CYS A 76 14.91 -24.13 4.39
CA CYS A 76 13.62 -23.84 3.77
C CYS A 76 12.95 -25.09 3.19
N LYS A 77 13.70 -26.03 2.60
CA LYS A 77 13.15 -27.29 2.10
C LYS A 77 12.43 -28.08 3.21
N ARG A 78 13.02 -28.14 4.41
CA ARG A 78 12.41 -28.79 5.59
C ARG A 78 11.13 -28.08 6.05
N LEU A 79 11.06 -26.75 5.95
CA LEU A 79 9.84 -26.03 6.29
C LEU A 79 8.73 -26.25 5.27
N LYS A 80 9.05 -26.41 3.99
CA LYS A 80 8.04 -26.67 2.94
C LYS A 80 7.33 -28.00 3.07
N GLU A 81 7.96 -29.00 3.69
CA GLU A 81 7.32 -30.27 4.04
C GLU A 81 6.12 -30.05 4.97
N ARG A 82 6.14 -28.99 5.77
CA ARG A 82 5.03 -28.58 6.65
C ARG A 82 3.94 -27.76 5.96
N LEU A 83 4.15 -27.38 4.71
CA LEU A 83 3.22 -26.56 3.92
C LEU A 83 2.61 -27.35 2.76
N GLN A 84 2.72 -28.68 2.77
CA GLN A 84 2.08 -29.53 1.77
C GLN A 84 0.55 -29.46 1.91
N PRO A 85 -0.20 -29.47 0.79
CA PRO A 85 -1.66 -29.34 0.83
C PRO A 85 -2.37 -30.38 1.71
N GLU A 86 -1.80 -31.57 1.86
CA GLU A 86 -2.35 -32.70 2.61
C GLU A 86 -2.37 -32.44 4.12
N VAL A 87 -1.49 -31.58 4.62
CA VAL A 87 -1.33 -31.26 6.06
C VAL A 87 -1.64 -29.80 6.38
N LEU A 88 -1.94 -29.01 5.36
CA LEU A 88 -2.29 -27.61 5.47
C LEU A 88 -3.78 -27.46 5.80
N ALA A 89 -4.08 -26.68 6.83
CA ALA A 89 -5.42 -26.22 7.12
C ALA A 89 -5.42 -24.69 7.26
N LEU A 90 -6.46 -24.04 6.77
CA LEU A 90 -6.56 -22.59 6.72
C LEU A 90 -7.81 -22.16 7.50
N LYS A 91 -7.61 -21.50 8.64
CA LYS A 91 -8.72 -21.02 9.45
C LYS A 91 -9.14 -19.64 8.96
N LEU A 92 -10.41 -19.49 8.60
CA LEU A 92 -10.96 -18.19 8.23
C LEU A 92 -11.10 -17.31 9.50
N GLU A 93 -10.45 -16.15 9.50
CA GLU A 93 -10.48 -15.24 10.64
C GLU A 93 -11.88 -14.62 10.81
N GLY A 94 -12.28 -14.43 12.07
CA GLY A 94 -13.61 -13.92 12.40
C GLY A 94 -14.73 -14.97 12.37
N CYS A 95 -14.44 -16.21 11.99
CA CYS A 95 -15.39 -17.32 12.09
C CYS A 95 -14.72 -18.64 12.54
N GLY A 96 -15.55 -19.68 12.72
CA GLY A 96 -15.10 -21.02 13.09
C GLY A 96 -14.74 -21.91 11.89
N SER A 97 -14.89 -21.42 10.66
CA SER A 97 -14.74 -22.23 9.45
C SER A 97 -13.29 -22.57 9.15
N LEU A 98 -13.07 -23.80 8.70
CA LEU A 98 -11.75 -24.34 8.38
C LEU A 98 -11.73 -24.84 6.94
N LEU A 99 -10.87 -24.23 6.12
CA LEU A 99 -10.62 -24.64 4.76
C LEU A 99 -9.52 -25.70 4.73
N ARG A 100 -9.84 -26.88 4.22
CA ARG A 100 -8.92 -28.02 4.05
C ARG A 100 -9.08 -28.61 2.66
N ARG A 101 -8.09 -29.36 2.20
CA ARG A 101 -8.19 -30.04 0.91
C ARG A 101 -9.37 -31.02 0.84
N CYS A 102 -9.73 -31.63 1.97
CA CYS A 102 -10.88 -32.53 2.13
C CYS A 102 -12.14 -31.82 2.69
N SER A 103 -12.23 -30.50 2.59
CA SER A 103 -13.42 -29.74 2.94
C SER A 103 -14.66 -30.30 2.21
N PRO A 104 -15.78 -30.56 2.92
CA PRO A 104 -16.98 -31.14 2.32
C PRO A 104 -17.75 -30.17 1.42
N GLU A 105 -17.47 -28.87 1.51
CA GLU A 105 -18.09 -27.83 0.71
C GLU A 105 -17.75 -27.99 -0.78
N SER A 106 -18.71 -27.71 -1.67
CA SER A 106 -18.48 -27.84 -3.11
C SER A 106 -17.69 -26.66 -3.66
N THR A 107 -17.96 -25.46 -3.11
CA THR A 107 -17.35 -24.19 -3.54
C THR A 107 -16.85 -23.39 -2.35
N LEU A 108 -15.93 -22.44 -2.61
CA LEU A 108 -15.50 -21.47 -1.62
C LEU A 108 -16.66 -20.60 -1.11
N GLN A 109 -17.63 -20.26 -1.97
CA GLN A 109 -18.82 -19.51 -1.60
C GLN A 109 -19.63 -20.23 -0.52
N ASP A 110 -19.82 -21.55 -0.64
CA ASP A 110 -20.53 -22.34 0.37
C ASP A 110 -19.88 -22.25 1.75
N LEU A 111 -18.53 -22.26 1.80
CA LEU A 111 -17.76 -22.14 3.03
C LEU A 111 -17.88 -20.73 3.64
N VAL A 112 -17.91 -19.69 2.80
CA VAL A 112 -18.10 -18.31 3.24
C VAL A 112 -19.52 -18.10 3.75
N ASP A 113 -20.54 -18.66 3.10
CA ASP A 113 -21.94 -18.51 3.52
C ASP A 113 -22.24 -19.22 4.85
N GLN A 114 -21.62 -20.39 5.07
CA GLN A 114 -21.73 -21.12 6.35
C GLN A 114 -21.03 -20.41 7.51
N SER A 115 -20.08 -19.52 7.21
CA SER A 115 -19.31 -18.78 8.22
C SER A 115 -20.05 -17.56 8.78
N GLY A 116 -21.19 -17.19 8.19
CA GLY A 116 -21.97 -16.03 8.61
C GLY A 116 -22.91 -16.33 9.79
N ASP A 117 -22.79 -15.53 10.85
CA ASP A 117 -23.87 -15.33 11.81
C ASP A 117 -25.13 -14.88 11.05
N GLY A 118 -26.27 -15.51 11.33
CA GLY A 118 -27.42 -15.55 10.43
C GLY A 118 -27.93 -14.22 9.86
N GLY A 119 -28.41 -14.26 8.62
CA GLY A 119 -29.52 -13.41 8.19
C GLY A 119 -29.20 -12.00 7.69
N GLY A 120 -28.11 -11.80 6.94
CA GLY A 120 -27.92 -10.55 6.20
C GLY A 120 -27.02 -10.73 4.98
N ARG A 121 -27.57 -10.67 3.77
CA ARG A 121 -26.78 -10.48 2.54
C ARG A 121 -25.88 -9.26 2.76
N ARG A 122 -24.57 -9.45 2.99
CA ARG A 122 -23.60 -8.36 2.92
C ARG A 122 -23.79 -7.71 1.56
N ARG A 123 -24.26 -6.46 1.55
CA ARG A 123 -24.46 -5.69 0.33
C ARG A 123 -23.06 -5.31 -0.16
N ARG A 124 -22.46 -6.19 -0.97
CA ARG A 124 -21.10 -6.05 -1.49
C ARG A 124 -20.97 -4.71 -2.21
N SER A 125 -20.08 -3.84 -1.72
CA SER A 125 -19.70 -2.63 -2.43
C SER A 125 -18.93 -3.04 -3.70
N LYS A 126 -19.18 -2.39 -4.84
CA LYS A 126 -18.43 -2.64 -6.08
C LYS A 126 -16.95 -2.24 -5.97
N GLU A 127 -16.56 -1.50 -4.93
CA GLU A 127 -15.23 -0.88 -4.79
C GLU A 127 -14.36 -1.53 -3.69
N ALA A 128 -14.96 -2.26 -2.75
CA ALA A 128 -14.20 -3.00 -1.75
C ALA A 128 -13.95 -4.42 -2.28
N GLN A 129 -12.71 -4.74 -2.65
CA GLN A 129 -12.33 -6.14 -2.81
C GLN A 129 -12.50 -6.81 -1.44
N ASP A 130 -13.46 -7.73 -1.32
CA ASP A 130 -13.61 -8.53 -0.11
C ASP A 130 -12.30 -9.30 0.10
N VAL A 131 -11.63 -9.04 1.23
CA VAL A 131 -10.44 -9.76 1.67
C VAL A 131 -10.85 -10.75 2.75
N LEU A 132 -10.58 -12.04 2.50
CA LEU A 132 -10.74 -13.10 3.48
C LEU A 132 -9.38 -13.41 4.10
N ASN A 133 -9.23 -13.09 5.38
CA ASN A 133 -8.02 -13.37 6.13
C ASN A 133 -8.01 -14.82 6.61
N LEU A 134 -6.90 -15.52 6.36
CA LEU A 134 -6.71 -16.93 6.67
C LEU A 134 -5.49 -17.10 7.58
N ALA A 135 -5.70 -17.71 8.74
CA ALA A 135 -4.61 -18.17 9.59
C ALA A 135 -4.14 -19.54 9.13
N VAL A 136 -2.85 -19.66 8.81
CA VAL A 136 -2.24 -20.93 8.38
C VAL A 136 -2.01 -21.85 9.58
N LEU A 137 -2.59 -23.04 9.52
CA LEU A 137 -2.42 -24.11 10.48
C LEU A 137 -1.77 -25.32 9.81
N VAL A 138 -0.93 -26.02 10.55
CA VAL A 138 -0.27 -27.25 10.09
C VAL A 138 -0.68 -28.39 10.99
N GLN A 139 -1.18 -29.47 10.39
CA GLN A 139 -1.51 -30.69 11.10
C GLN A 139 -0.24 -31.32 11.69
N SER A 140 -0.27 -31.61 13.00
CA SER A 140 0.88 -32.16 13.74
C SER A 140 0.80 -33.67 14.00
N THR A 141 -0.33 -34.32 13.67
CA THR A 141 -0.61 -35.73 13.97
C THR A 141 -1.38 -36.39 12.82
N GLY A 142 -1.32 -37.73 12.72
CA GLY A 142 -2.02 -38.51 11.69
C GLY A 142 -1.15 -38.86 10.48
N ASP A 143 -1.61 -39.80 9.65
CA ASP A 143 -0.81 -40.44 8.60
C ASP A 143 -0.23 -39.42 7.61
N ALA A 144 -1.03 -38.46 7.14
CA ALA A 144 -0.57 -37.40 6.25
C ALA A 144 0.54 -36.54 6.86
N ALA A 145 0.48 -36.23 8.17
CA ALA A 145 1.50 -35.45 8.88
C ALA A 145 2.79 -36.26 9.11
N VAL A 146 2.67 -37.57 9.29
CA VAL A 146 3.81 -38.49 9.40
C VAL A 146 4.48 -38.67 8.04
N GLU A 147 3.69 -38.89 6.98
CA GLU A 147 4.15 -38.99 5.60
C GLU A 147 4.81 -37.70 5.12
N SER A 148 4.25 -36.53 5.45
CA SER A 148 4.82 -35.24 5.06
C SER A 148 6.18 -34.98 5.72
N CYS A 149 6.45 -35.55 6.89
CA CYS A 149 7.76 -35.48 7.55
C CYS A 149 8.79 -36.46 6.97
N GLY A 150 8.43 -37.25 5.95
CA GLY A 150 9.34 -38.14 5.23
C GLY A 150 9.86 -39.33 6.05
N LEU A 151 9.29 -39.61 7.23
CA LEU A 151 9.80 -40.60 8.16
C LEU A 151 8.64 -41.46 8.71
N SER A 152 8.59 -42.72 8.31
CA SER A 152 7.72 -43.75 8.90
C SER A 152 8.29 -44.40 10.17
N CYS A 153 9.31 -43.80 10.80
CA CYS A 153 10.07 -44.46 11.87
C CYS A 153 10.66 -43.52 12.94
N THR A 154 11.10 -44.15 14.03
CA THR A 154 11.76 -43.61 15.24
C THR A 154 12.74 -42.46 14.94
N PRO A 155 12.75 -41.38 15.76
CA PRO A 155 13.64 -40.24 15.54
C PRO A 155 15.11 -40.67 15.50
N VAL A 156 15.78 -40.41 14.37
CA VAL A 156 17.23 -40.63 14.22
C VAL A 156 17.96 -39.36 14.61
N ILE A 157 18.65 -39.38 15.75
CA ILE A 157 19.48 -38.26 16.20
C ILE A 157 20.88 -38.41 15.59
N HIS A 158 21.21 -37.57 14.62
CA HIS A 158 22.57 -37.48 14.09
C HIS A 158 23.38 -36.49 14.93
N TYR A 159 24.29 -37.01 15.77
CA TYR A 159 25.17 -36.19 16.60
C TYR A 159 26.47 -35.88 15.87
N GLN A 160 26.71 -34.60 15.57
CA GLN A 160 27.96 -34.12 14.99
C GLN A 160 28.60 -33.07 15.90
N ARG A 161 29.83 -33.32 16.35
CA ARG A 161 30.61 -32.38 17.17
C ARG A 161 31.39 -31.42 16.27
N LYS A 162 30.85 -30.23 16.03
CA LYS A 162 31.46 -29.15 15.25
C LYS A 162 31.21 -27.81 15.93
N VAL A 163 32.15 -26.87 15.80
CA VAL A 163 31.92 -25.46 16.12
C VAL A 163 31.36 -24.77 14.88
N PHE A 164 30.15 -24.25 14.98
CA PHE A 164 29.50 -23.50 13.91
C PHE A 164 28.75 -22.32 14.50
N ARG A 165 28.42 -21.34 13.66
CA ARG A 165 27.53 -20.25 14.01
C ARG A 165 26.16 -20.53 13.41
N SER A 166 25.10 -20.27 14.16
CA SER A 166 23.73 -20.39 13.67
C SER A 166 22.97 -19.09 13.86
N ALA A 167 21.98 -18.89 13.01
CA ALA A 167 20.98 -17.85 13.17
C ALA A 167 19.59 -18.49 13.09
N SER A 168 18.63 -17.85 13.73
CA SER A 168 17.22 -18.20 13.64
C SER A 168 16.44 -16.96 13.30
N VAL A 169 15.77 -16.97 12.15
CA VAL A 169 14.96 -15.84 11.68
C VAL A 169 13.49 -16.25 11.72
N VAL A 170 12.65 -15.41 12.31
CA VAL A 170 11.19 -15.58 12.23
C VAL A 170 10.75 -15.04 10.87
N LEU A 171 10.16 -15.90 10.05
CA LEU A 171 9.63 -15.57 8.73
C LEU A 171 8.14 -15.25 8.83
N PRO A 172 7.73 -13.97 8.64
CA PRO A 172 6.33 -13.59 8.60
C PRO A 172 5.78 -13.87 7.20
N LEU A 173 5.29 -15.09 6.96
CA LEU A 173 4.61 -15.41 5.71
C LEU A 173 3.29 -14.64 5.63
N ASP A 174 3.08 -13.97 4.49
CA ASP A 174 1.89 -13.21 4.16
C ASP A 174 1.65 -13.34 2.65
N VAL A 175 0.67 -14.14 2.26
CA VAL A 175 0.40 -14.50 0.87
C VAL A 175 -0.96 -13.98 0.47
N VAL A 176 -1.01 -13.29 -0.67
CA VAL A 176 -2.26 -12.77 -1.24
C VAL A 176 -2.55 -13.47 -2.56
N CYS A 177 -3.77 -13.95 -2.72
CA CYS A 177 -4.26 -14.61 -3.93
C CYS A 177 -5.68 -14.11 -4.24
N ALA A 178 -5.93 -13.67 -5.47
CA ALA A 178 -7.32 -13.60 -5.95
C ALA A 178 -7.76 -15.03 -6.32
N VAL A 179 -9.02 -15.39 -6.09
CA VAL A 179 -9.63 -16.67 -6.50
C VAL A 179 -11.10 -16.46 -6.86
N GLY A 180 -11.67 -17.34 -7.70
CA GLY A 180 -13.11 -17.42 -7.91
C GLY A 180 -13.82 -17.96 -6.68
N LEU A 181 -15.02 -17.46 -6.39
CA LEU A 181 -15.87 -17.96 -5.29
C LEU A 181 -16.48 -19.34 -5.61
N ASP A 182 -16.53 -19.71 -6.89
CA ASP A 182 -16.95 -21.01 -7.41
C ASP A 182 -15.84 -22.06 -7.40
N GLU A 183 -14.59 -21.69 -7.08
CA GLU A 183 -13.47 -22.61 -7.01
C GLU A 183 -13.66 -23.65 -5.88
N PRO A 184 -13.33 -24.94 -6.13
CA PRO A 184 -13.44 -25.97 -5.12
C PRO A 184 -12.40 -25.76 -4.01
N PRO A 185 -12.73 -26.00 -2.73
CA PRO A 185 -11.82 -25.87 -1.60
C PRO A 185 -10.43 -26.50 -1.80
N ALA A 186 -10.38 -27.69 -2.42
CA ALA A 186 -9.13 -28.38 -2.72
C ALA A 186 -8.18 -27.57 -3.62
N ALA A 187 -8.70 -26.95 -4.69
CA ALA A 187 -7.89 -26.15 -5.60
C ALA A 187 -7.36 -24.88 -4.93
N VAL A 188 -8.17 -24.27 -4.06
CA VAL A 188 -7.77 -23.10 -3.27
C VAL A 188 -6.65 -23.44 -2.29
N VAL A 189 -6.74 -24.56 -1.58
CA VAL A 189 -5.69 -25.04 -0.67
C VAL A 189 -4.40 -25.35 -1.43
N ASP A 190 -4.49 -26.04 -2.57
CA ASP A 190 -3.34 -26.35 -3.42
C ASP A 190 -2.66 -25.08 -3.97
N LEU A 191 -3.43 -24.04 -4.29
CA LEU A 191 -2.90 -22.75 -4.68
C LEU A 191 -2.16 -22.08 -3.52
N LEU A 192 -2.79 -21.95 -2.35
CA LEU A 192 -2.21 -21.28 -1.19
C LEU A 192 -0.97 -22.00 -0.67
N ALA A 193 -0.97 -23.33 -0.63
CA ALA A 193 0.20 -24.15 -0.29
C ALA A 193 1.39 -23.84 -1.21
N ARG A 194 1.16 -23.81 -2.54
CA ARG A 194 2.18 -23.45 -3.53
C ARG A 194 2.69 -22.03 -3.32
N GLN A 195 1.81 -21.07 -3.04
CA GLN A 195 2.22 -19.68 -2.85
C GLN A 195 2.97 -19.44 -1.54
N LEU A 196 2.60 -20.13 -0.46
CA LEU A 196 3.38 -20.13 0.80
C LEU A 196 4.79 -20.72 0.58
N ALA A 197 4.88 -21.84 -0.16
CA ALA A 197 6.17 -22.44 -0.51
C ALA A 197 7.01 -21.54 -1.43
N ASN A 198 6.40 -20.86 -2.40
CA ASN A 198 7.07 -19.90 -3.27
C ASN A 198 7.59 -18.69 -2.48
N GLN A 199 6.80 -18.16 -1.55
CA GLN A 199 7.24 -17.05 -0.71
C GLN A 199 8.41 -17.45 0.20
N LEU A 200 8.42 -18.68 0.74
CA LEU A 200 9.58 -19.19 1.48
C LEU A 200 10.85 -19.21 0.64
N ASP A 201 10.78 -19.56 -0.65
CA ASP A 201 11.94 -19.48 -1.56
C ASP A 201 12.41 -18.04 -1.75
N GLN A 202 11.48 -17.10 -1.94
CA GLN A 202 11.81 -15.70 -2.11
C GLN A 202 12.46 -15.11 -0.84
N MET A 203 11.95 -15.49 0.33
CA MET A 203 12.53 -15.13 1.64
C MET A 203 13.92 -15.76 1.83
N ALA A 204 14.11 -17.03 1.45
CA ALA A 204 15.43 -17.68 1.47
C ALA A 204 16.45 -16.93 0.61
N CYS A 205 16.05 -16.60 -0.62
CA CYS A 205 16.86 -15.82 -1.56
C CYS A 205 17.19 -14.42 -1.00
N CYS A 206 16.23 -13.76 -0.32
CA CYS A 206 16.47 -12.49 0.36
C CYS A 206 17.49 -12.64 1.49
N ILE A 207 17.33 -13.65 2.36
CA ILE A 207 18.28 -13.95 3.46
C ILE A 207 19.68 -14.20 2.92
N ALA A 208 19.82 -15.10 1.94
CA ALA A 208 21.11 -15.44 1.36
C ALA A 208 21.82 -14.24 0.71
N ARG A 209 21.05 -13.27 0.20
CA ARG A 209 21.58 -12.07 -0.47
C ARG A 209 21.96 -10.95 0.49
N PHE A 210 21.16 -10.72 1.53
CA PHE A 210 21.27 -9.52 2.37
C PHE A 210 21.87 -9.80 3.76
N THR A 211 22.03 -11.07 4.15
CA THR A 211 22.76 -11.43 5.36
C THR A 211 24.23 -11.04 5.23
N ARG A 212 24.75 -10.33 6.23
CA ARG A 212 26.15 -9.88 6.26
C ARG A 212 26.79 -10.19 7.59
N ALA A 213 27.97 -10.79 7.55
CA ALA A 213 28.78 -11.10 8.73
C ALA A 213 27.95 -11.79 9.83
N GLU A 214 27.75 -11.11 10.97
CA GLU A 214 27.05 -11.65 12.15
C GLU A 214 25.54 -11.36 12.18
N HIS A 215 25.02 -10.61 11.20
CA HIS A 215 23.63 -10.15 11.19
C HIS A 215 22.83 -10.84 10.09
N ALA A 216 21.93 -11.75 10.50
CA ALA A 216 20.97 -12.36 9.61
C ALA A 216 19.92 -11.34 9.15
N CYS A 217 19.62 -11.33 7.85
CA CYS A 217 18.55 -10.51 7.30
C CYS A 217 17.18 -11.06 7.70
N ALA A 218 16.26 -10.20 8.12
CA ALA A 218 14.85 -10.54 8.33
C ALA A 218 14.03 -10.09 7.11
N PRO A 219 13.57 -11.01 6.24
CA PRO A 219 12.77 -10.63 5.07
C PRO A 219 11.32 -10.36 5.46
N GLU A 220 10.69 -9.40 4.78
CA GLU A 220 9.28 -9.04 4.97
C GLU A 220 8.57 -8.97 3.60
N ALA A 221 7.33 -9.46 3.55
CA ALA A 221 6.50 -9.41 2.36
C ALA A 221 5.65 -8.15 2.31
N PHE A 222 5.62 -7.49 1.16
CA PHE A 222 4.81 -6.31 0.90
C PHE A 222 3.94 -6.54 -0.34
N HIS A 223 2.65 -6.26 -0.22
CA HIS A 223 1.67 -6.44 -1.29
C HIS A 223 1.34 -5.12 -1.95
N PHE A 224 1.39 -5.09 -3.28
CA PHE A 224 1.10 -3.92 -4.09
C PHE A 224 -0.02 -4.27 -5.07
N LEU A 225 -0.86 -3.27 -5.37
CA LEU A 225 -1.90 -3.38 -6.40
C LEU A 225 -1.82 -2.16 -7.33
N PRO A 226 -0.79 -2.07 -8.18
CA PRO A 226 -0.70 -0.98 -9.15
C PRO A 226 -1.92 -1.00 -10.08
N ALA A 227 -2.57 0.15 -10.23
CA ALA A 227 -3.79 0.26 -11.04
C ALA A 227 -3.52 -0.12 -12.51
N GLU A 228 -2.31 0.17 -13.00
CA GLU A 228 -1.84 -0.17 -14.35
C GLU A 228 -1.69 -1.68 -14.57
N CYS A 229 -1.43 -2.46 -13.51
CA CYS A 229 -1.30 -3.92 -13.59
C CYS A 229 -2.65 -4.62 -13.45
N GLY A 230 -3.54 -4.10 -12.60
CA GLY A 230 -4.82 -4.74 -12.31
C GLY A 230 -4.70 -6.10 -11.61
N HIS A 231 -3.56 -6.40 -10.98
CA HIS A 231 -3.35 -7.63 -10.22
C HIS A 231 -2.37 -7.40 -9.06
N TRP A 232 -2.42 -8.29 -8.06
CA TRP A 232 -1.50 -8.27 -6.94
C TRP A 232 -0.06 -8.48 -7.38
N THR A 233 0.86 -7.76 -6.75
CA THR A 233 2.30 -7.94 -6.86
C THR A 233 2.88 -8.01 -5.47
N THR A 234 3.51 -9.12 -5.11
CA THR A 234 4.19 -9.28 -3.82
C THR A 234 5.68 -9.10 -4.00
N VAL A 235 6.28 -8.27 -3.16
CA VAL A 235 7.73 -8.01 -3.14
C VAL A 235 8.27 -8.35 -1.76
N ILE A 236 9.39 -9.09 -1.72
CA ILE A 236 10.08 -9.41 -0.47
C ILE A 236 11.22 -8.42 -0.28
N TYR A 237 11.12 -7.58 0.75
CA TYR A 237 12.16 -6.64 1.10
C TYR A 237 12.98 -7.14 2.30
N PRO A 238 14.30 -6.90 2.30
CA PRO A 238 15.13 -7.11 3.48
C PRO A 238 14.83 -6.05 4.54
N GLY A 239 14.60 -6.48 5.77
CA GLY A 239 14.50 -5.61 6.94
C GLY A 239 15.81 -4.88 7.22
N GLY A 240 15.72 -3.64 7.67
CA GLY A 240 16.89 -2.81 8.00
C GLY A 240 17.66 -2.21 6.81
N VAL A 241 17.25 -2.49 5.56
CA VAL A 241 17.84 -1.90 4.35
C VAL A 241 17.05 -0.66 3.93
N SER A 242 17.76 0.43 3.65
CA SER A 242 17.15 1.72 3.30
C SER A 242 16.40 1.69 1.96
N GLU A 243 15.45 2.61 1.76
CA GLU A 243 14.75 2.76 0.48
C GLU A 243 15.69 3.13 -0.67
N ASP A 244 16.77 3.87 -0.40
CA ASP A 244 17.75 4.31 -1.40
C ASP A 244 18.60 3.14 -1.94
N ASP A 245 18.94 2.19 -1.08
CA ASP A 245 19.68 0.98 -1.48
C ASP A 245 18.84 0.03 -2.36
N LEU A 246 17.51 0.19 -2.33
CA LEU A 246 16.55 -0.66 -3.05
C LEU A 246 16.09 -0.07 -4.39
N VAL A 247 16.57 1.12 -4.77
CA VAL A 247 16.18 1.80 -6.02
C VAL A 247 16.44 0.93 -7.26
N ARG A 248 17.58 0.23 -7.32
CA ARG A 248 17.90 -0.64 -8.48
C ARG A 248 16.88 -1.78 -8.62
N TYR A 249 16.44 -2.35 -7.50
CA TYR A 249 15.46 -3.43 -7.51
C TYR A 249 14.08 -2.93 -7.94
N ARG A 250 13.64 -1.76 -7.44
CA ARG A 250 12.38 -1.14 -7.89
C ARG A 250 12.39 -0.75 -9.36
N ARG A 251 13.50 -0.17 -9.87
CA ARG A 251 13.63 0.12 -11.31
C ARG A 251 13.42 -1.12 -12.18
N GLU A 252 13.93 -2.26 -11.73
CA GLU A 252 13.74 -3.51 -12.43
C GLU A 252 12.29 -4.01 -12.36
N LEU A 253 11.61 -3.87 -11.21
CA LEU A 253 10.16 -4.16 -11.11
C LEU A 253 9.34 -3.29 -12.07
N HIS A 254 9.62 -1.99 -12.12
CA HIS A 254 8.97 -1.08 -13.08
C HIS A 254 9.20 -1.53 -14.52
N ARG A 255 10.43 -1.89 -14.88
CA ARG A 255 10.78 -2.36 -16.23
C ARG A 255 10.06 -3.66 -16.58
N LEU A 256 10.05 -4.64 -15.67
CA LEU A 256 9.43 -5.96 -15.88
C LEU A 256 7.92 -5.87 -16.02
N LEU A 257 7.28 -4.97 -15.27
CA LEU A 257 5.83 -4.78 -15.27
C LEU A 257 5.36 -3.68 -16.24
N LEU A 258 6.27 -3.12 -17.05
CA LEU A 258 6.01 -2.04 -18.01
C LEU A 258 5.35 -0.80 -17.36
N LEU A 259 5.78 -0.48 -16.14
CA LEU A 259 5.23 0.62 -15.36
C LEU A 259 6.00 1.93 -15.58
N PRO A 260 5.33 3.08 -15.44
CA PRO A 260 5.96 4.38 -15.57
C PRO A 260 7.13 4.55 -14.60
N ALA A 261 8.24 5.09 -15.07
CA ALA A 261 9.45 5.35 -14.28
C ALA A 261 9.48 6.78 -13.70
N ASP A 262 8.34 7.46 -13.63
CA ASP A 262 8.20 8.85 -13.17
C ASP A 262 7.62 8.98 -11.74
N ARG A 263 7.27 7.86 -11.10
CA ARG A 263 6.73 7.79 -9.74
C ARG A 263 7.10 6.47 -9.04
N PRO A 264 7.29 6.49 -7.71
CA PRO A 264 7.37 5.28 -6.90
C PRO A 264 6.03 4.52 -6.90
N LEU A 265 6.11 3.20 -7.12
CA LEU A 265 4.97 2.28 -6.97
C LEU A 265 5.24 1.11 -6.03
N PHE A 266 6.51 0.86 -5.71
CA PHE A 266 6.94 -0.32 -4.95
C PHE A 266 7.76 0.00 -3.69
N ARG A 267 7.78 1.26 -3.21
CA ARG A 267 8.39 1.54 -1.90
C ARG A 267 7.53 0.95 -0.80
N ARG A 268 8.09 0.67 0.38
CA ARG A 268 7.30 0.06 1.48
C ARG A 268 6.04 0.87 1.81
N ALA A 269 6.11 2.20 1.73
CA ALA A 269 4.97 3.09 1.95
C ALA A 269 3.85 2.97 0.88
N ASN A 270 4.14 2.42 -0.30
CA ASN A 270 3.14 2.16 -1.35
C ASN A 270 2.42 0.82 -1.17
N ALA A 271 2.79 0.03 -0.16
CA ALA A 271 2.12 -1.23 0.11
C ALA A 271 0.62 -1.00 0.34
N HIS A 272 -0.18 -1.93 -0.16
CA HIS A 272 -1.61 -1.92 0.04
C HIS A 272 -1.93 -2.03 1.52
N ALA A 273 -2.72 -1.08 2.03
CA ALA A 273 -3.22 -1.12 3.39
C ALA A 273 -4.52 -1.94 3.40
N PHE A 274 -4.47 -3.13 4.01
CA PHE A 274 -5.65 -3.97 4.14
C PHE A 274 -6.64 -3.34 5.14
N PRO A 275 -7.93 -3.73 5.14
CA PRO A 275 -8.93 -3.14 6.02
C PRO A 275 -8.56 -3.16 7.51
N GLU A 276 -7.88 -4.21 7.98
CA GLU A 276 -7.40 -4.32 9.36
C GLU A 276 -6.27 -3.32 9.66
N ASP A 277 -5.37 -3.09 8.70
CA ASP A 277 -4.27 -2.13 8.83
C ASP A 277 -4.83 -0.70 8.89
N LEU A 278 -5.81 -0.41 8.02
CA LEU A 278 -6.53 0.87 8.02
C LEU A 278 -7.34 1.10 9.30
N ALA A 279 -7.95 0.06 9.87
CA ALA A 279 -8.71 0.17 11.11
C ALA A 279 -7.83 0.45 12.33
N ALA A 280 -6.55 0.05 12.29
CA ALA A 280 -5.57 0.36 13.32
C ALA A 280 -4.99 1.78 13.19
N GLU A 281 -5.19 2.46 12.07
CA GLU A 281 -4.68 3.80 11.87
C GLU A 281 -5.50 4.86 12.60
N PRO A 282 -4.83 5.86 13.20
CA PRO A 282 -5.52 6.91 13.96
C PRO A 282 -6.19 7.97 13.09
N TYR A 283 -6.02 7.95 11.76
CA TYR A 283 -6.55 8.98 10.86
C TYR A 283 -7.27 8.33 9.68
N LEU A 284 -8.42 8.89 9.31
CA LEU A 284 -9.12 8.45 8.10
C LEU A 284 -8.30 8.76 6.84
N ARG A 285 -8.27 7.80 5.90
CA ARG A 285 -7.69 7.99 4.57
C ARG A 285 -8.77 8.29 3.55
N ASN A 286 -8.40 9.08 2.54
CA ASN A 286 -9.17 9.24 1.30
C ASN A 286 -10.67 9.49 1.54
N THR A 287 -11.02 10.38 2.47
CA THR A 287 -12.41 10.67 2.89
C THR A 287 -13.33 11.13 1.75
N HIS A 288 -12.76 11.46 0.59
CA HIS A 288 -13.50 11.78 -0.62
C HIS A 288 -14.05 10.59 -1.40
N VAL A 289 -13.55 9.38 -1.17
CA VAL A 289 -14.00 8.17 -1.88
C VAL A 289 -15.48 7.91 -1.54
N GLY A 290 -16.28 7.58 -2.57
CA GLY A 290 -17.73 7.41 -2.46
C GLY A 290 -18.56 8.68 -2.69
N LEU A 291 -17.94 9.87 -2.76
CA LEU A 291 -18.64 11.12 -3.09
C LEU A 291 -18.85 11.26 -4.60
N ALA A 292 -20.12 11.30 -5.02
CA ALA A 292 -20.46 11.52 -6.42
C ALA A 292 -20.12 12.96 -6.86
N PRO A 293 -19.50 13.15 -8.04
CA PRO A 293 -19.34 14.48 -8.64
C PRO A 293 -20.68 15.19 -8.87
N PRO A 294 -20.69 16.54 -8.93
CA PRO A 294 -21.89 17.31 -9.25
C PRO A 294 -22.51 16.89 -10.59
N PRO A 295 -23.85 16.81 -10.68
CA PRO A 295 -24.53 16.50 -11.92
C PRO A 295 -24.15 17.46 -13.05
N GLY A 296 -23.93 16.93 -14.25
CA GLY A 296 -23.60 17.75 -15.43
C GLY A 296 -22.13 18.17 -15.53
N ALA A 297 -21.25 17.78 -14.62
CA ALA A 297 -19.81 17.93 -14.82
C ALA A 297 -19.36 17.14 -16.06
N THR A 298 -18.67 17.79 -17.00
CA THR A 298 -18.12 17.15 -18.20
C THR A 298 -16.68 16.71 -18.01
N GLU A 299 -15.95 17.38 -17.13
CA GLU A 299 -14.58 17.04 -16.75
C GLU A 299 -14.45 16.98 -15.22
N VAL A 300 -13.86 15.90 -14.71
CA VAL A 300 -13.53 15.75 -13.29
C VAL A 300 -12.08 15.31 -13.20
N ARG A 301 -11.29 15.97 -12.35
CA ARG A 301 -9.93 15.55 -11.97
C ARG A 301 -9.78 15.64 -10.47
N LEU A 302 -9.23 14.58 -9.89
CA LEU A 302 -9.05 14.40 -8.45
C LEU A 302 -7.58 14.22 -8.11
N VAL A 303 -7.26 14.37 -6.85
CA VAL A 303 -6.04 13.88 -6.23
C VAL A 303 -5.81 12.41 -6.62
N ARG A 304 -4.56 12.06 -6.92
CA ARG A 304 -4.18 10.70 -7.31
C ARG A 304 -3.38 10.06 -6.19
N GLY A 305 -3.82 8.90 -5.72
CA GLY A 305 -3.20 8.18 -4.63
C GLY A 305 -3.90 8.41 -3.28
N GLN A 306 -3.16 8.18 -2.20
CA GLN A 306 -3.68 8.19 -0.84
C GLN A 306 -3.21 9.38 -0.03
N TYR A 307 -4.06 9.87 0.85
CA TYR A 307 -3.76 10.89 1.85
C TYR A 307 -4.52 10.58 3.15
N ALA A 308 -4.00 11.05 4.28
CA ALA A 308 -4.70 11.03 5.56
C ALA A 308 -5.36 12.39 5.81
N TYR A 309 -6.61 12.38 6.30
CA TYR A 309 -7.32 13.59 6.66
C TYR A 309 -6.82 14.13 8.00
N ARG A 310 -6.22 15.32 7.95
CA ARG A 310 -5.73 16.03 9.13
C ARG A 310 -6.64 17.21 9.44
N HIS A 311 -7.11 17.29 10.68
CA HIS A 311 -8.07 18.31 11.12
C HIS A 311 -7.84 18.73 12.58
N TYR A 312 -8.61 19.70 13.06
CA TYR A 312 -8.49 20.24 14.41
C TYR A 312 -8.63 19.19 15.50
N LEU A 313 -7.97 19.46 16.64
CA LEU A 313 -8.00 18.66 17.87
C LEU A 313 -7.35 17.27 17.77
N GLN A 314 -6.76 16.94 16.63
CA GLN A 314 -5.89 15.76 16.51
C GLN A 314 -4.56 15.97 17.25
N ASP A 315 -3.87 14.85 17.54
CA ASP A 315 -2.51 14.84 18.11
C ASP A 315 -2.38 15.50 19.49
N ARG A 316 -3.50 15.61 20.22
CA ARG A 316 -3.61 16.30 21.52
C ARG A 316 -3.27 17.79 21.44
N MET A 317 -3.50 18.42 20.28
CA MET A 317 -3.26 19.84 20.07
C MET A 317 -4.59 20.58 19.92
N ASP A 318 -4.87 21.54 20.81
CA ASP A 318 -5.97 22.48 20.62
C ASP A 318 -5.54 23.60 19.66
N ASP A 319 -5.71 23.32 18.38
CA ASP A 319 -5.42 24.23 17.28
C ASP A 319 -6.67 24.92 16.69
N ASN A 320 -7.79 24.85 17.41
CA ASN A 320 -9.04 25.44 16.97
C ASN A 320 -8.90 26.97 16.82
N GLY A 321 -9.25 27.46 15.63
CA GLY A 321 -9.20 28.88 15.28
C GLY A 321 -7.87 29.38 14.71
N TRP A 322 -6.81 28.56 14.64
CA TRP A 322 -5.51 29.01 14.07
C TRP A 322 -4.72 27.94 13.31
N GLY A 323 -5.09 26.66 13.44
CA GLY A 323 -4.35 25.54 12.88
C GLY A 323 -4.67 25.18 11.42
N CYS A 324 -5.61 25.85 10.76
CA CYS A 324 -6.22 25.34 9.52
C CYS A 324 -5.20 25.05 8.41
N ALA A 325 -4.26 25.97 8.20
CA ALA A 325 -3.19 25.80 7.23
C ALA A 325 -2.16 24.74 7.64
N TYR A 326 -1.90 24.57 8.94
CA TYR A 326 -1.03 23.50 9.47
C TYR A 326 -1.64 22.13 9.15
N ARG A 327 -2.93 21.94 9.38
CA ARG A 327 -3.64 20.69 9.10
C ARG A 327 -3.73 20.40 7.59
N SER A 328 -3.93 21.42 6.77
CA SER A 328 -3.83 21.28 5.31
C SER A 328 -2.43 20.85 4.86
N LEU A 329 -1.37 21.47 5.41
CA LEU A 329 0.02 21.05 5.17
C LEU A 329 0.26 19.61 5.61
N GLN A 330 -0.21 19.21 6.79
CA GLN A 330 -0.09 17.83 7.27
C GLN A 330 -0.79 16.83 6.35
N THR A 331 -1.95 17.19 5.79
CA THR A 331 -2.64 16.39 4.77
C THR A 331 -1.77 16.24 3.52
N ILE A 332 -1.17 17.33 3.03
CA ILE A 332 -0.25 17.30 1.87
C ILE A 332 0.98 16.43 2.16
N VAL A 333 1.62 16.59 3.31
CA VAL A 333 2.79 15.78 3.70
C VAL A 333 2.40 14.29 3.81
N SER A 334 1.22 14.00 4.34
CA SER A 334 0.71 12.62 4.39
C SER A 334 0.59 11.99 2.99
N TRP A 335 0.18 12.79 1.99
CA TRP A 335 0.13 12.33 0.60
C TRP A 335 1.52 11.96 0.09
N PHE A 336 2.52 12.84 0.26
CA PHE A 336 3.89 12.55 -0.18
C PHE A 336 4.47 11.31 0.50
N ARG A 337 4.16 11.12 1.79
CA ARG A 337 4.58 9.94 2.54
C ARG A 337 3.90 8.66 2.02
N LEU A 338 2.58 8.66 1.89
CA LEU A 338 1.82 7.48 1.42
C LEU A 338 2.09 7.17 -0.06
N GLN A 339 2.52 8.16 -0.84
CA GLN A 339 2.97 7.95 -2.21
C GLN A 339 4.45 7.57 -2.27
N GLY A 340 5.17 7.45 -1.16
CA GLY A 340 6.57 6.99 -1.13
C GLY A 340 7.59 8.03 -1.58
N TYR A 341 7.22 9.31 -1.69
CA TYR A 341 8.19 10.37 -2.02
C TYR A 341 9.08 10.74 -0.83
N THR A 342 8.66 10.40 0.39
CA THR A 342 9.41 10.72 1.61
C THR A 342 9.10 9.70 2.70
N ASP A 343 10.12 9.37 3.49
CA ASP A 343 9.96 8.62 4.74
C ASP A 343 9.80 9.56 5.95
N CYS A 344 9.87 10.87 5.73
CA CYS A 344 9.71 11.86 6.80
C CYS A 344 8.32 11.72 7.44
N PRO A 345 8.22 11.73 8.78
CA PRO A 345 6.94 11.76 9.46
C PRO A 345 6.18 13.04 9.13
N VAL A 346 4.85 13.01 9.31
CA VAL A 346 4.02 14.21 9.21
C VAL A 346 4.41 15.16 10.34
N PRO A 347 4.80 16.42 10.05
CA PRO A 347 5.35 17.32 11.06
C PRO A 347 4.26 17.84 12.00
N THR A 348 4.63 18.05 13.25
CA THR A 348 3.83 18.75 14.27
C THR A 348 3.77 20.25 13.99
N HIS A 349 2.83 20.98 14.62
CA HIS A 349 2.76 22.44 14.50
C HIS A 349 4.08 23.11 14.89
N ARG A 350 4.75 22.62 15.94
CA ARG A 350 6.02 23.16 16.40
C ARG A 350 7.14 22.95 15.37
N GLU A 351 7.20 21.79 14.73
CA GLU A 351 8.18 21.52 13.67
C GLU A 351 7.92 22.36 12.41
N ILE A 352 6.64 22.57 12.06
CA ILE A 352 6.25 23.49 10.97
C ILE A 352 6.71 24.92 11.30
N GLN A 353 6.45 25.40 12.52
CA GLN A 353 6.91 26.72 12.96
C GLN A 353 8.44 26.81 12.95
N GLN A 354 9.14 25.77 13.41
CA GLN A 354 10.60 25.72 13.38
C GLN A 354 11.12 25.77 11.95
N ALA A 355 10.50 25.07 10.99
CA ALA A 355 10.88 25.11 9.59
C ALA A 355 10.80 26.53 9.01
N LEU A 356 9.79 27.33 9.41
CA LEU A 356 9.66 28.73 8.99
C LEU A 356 10.72 29.65 9.60
N VAL A 357 11.13 29.37 10.84
CA VAL A 357 12.25 30.08 11.46
C VAL A 357 13.57 29.71 10.78
N ASP A 358 13.78 28.42 10.49
CA ASP A 358 15.00 27.93 9.86
C ASP A 358 15.26 28.55 8.48
N VAL A 359 14.19 28.81 7.70
CA VAL A 359 14.29 29.47 6.38
C VAL A 359 14.34 31.00 6.48
N GLY A 360 14.29 31.56 7.69
CA GLY A 360 14.37 33.00 7.94
C GLY A 360 13.07 33.78 7.67
N ASP A 361 11.94 33.10 7.47
CA ASP A 361 10.64 33.72 7.21
C ASP A 361 9.99 34.29 8.48
N LYS A 362 10.20 33.63 9.63
CA LYS A 362 9.61 34.02 10.92
C LYS A 362 10.68 34.21 12.01
N PRO A 363 10.43 35.08 13.01
CA PRO A 363 11.32 35.22 14.17
C PRO A 363 11.27 33.98 15.07
N ALA A 364 12.31 33.74 15.87
CA ALA A 364 12.38 32.60 16.80
C ALA A 364 11.19 32.51 17.79
N SER A 365 10.57 33.65 18.14
CA SER A 365 9.37 33.72 19.00
C SER A 365 8.12 33.11 18.36
N PHE A 366 8.14 32.83 17.05
CA PHE A 366 7.04 32.17 16.33
C PHE A 366 6.85 30.72 16.76
N VAL A 367 7.92 30.05 17.20
CA VAL A 367 7.88 28.64 17.62
C VAL A 367 7.19 28.50 18.97
N GLY A 368 6.15 27.67 19.03
CA GLY A 368 5.26 27.53 20.17
C GLY A 368 4.12 28.56 20.20
N SER A 369 4.05 29.47 19.22
CA SER A 369 2.94 30.42 19.12
C SER A 369 1.66 29.73 18.61
N ARG A 370 0.55 30.48 18.63
CA ARG A 370 -0.74 30.10 18.01
C ARG A 370 -1.05 30.94 16.76
N GLN A 371 0.00 31.41 16.08
CA GLN A 371 -0.17 32.25 14.90
C GLN A 371 -0.50 31.39 13.67
N TRP A 372 -1.43 31.90 12.87
CA TRP A 372 -1.80 31.34 11.58
C TRP A 372 -0.66 31.49 10.56
N ILE A 373 -0.66 30.61 9.55
CA ILE A 373 0.24 30.64 8.39
C ILE A 373 -0.59 30.65 7.11
N GLY A 374 -0.03 31.16 6.02
CA GLY A 374 -0.67 31.19 4.71
C GLY A 374 -0.11 30.16 3.72
N SER A 375 -0.60 30.24 2.49
CA SER A 375 -0.21 29.33 1.40
C SER A 375 1.26 29.44 1.01
N GLN A 376 1.89 30.61 1.22
CA GLN A 376 3.33 30.80 0.94
C GLN A 376 4.17 30.05 1.97
N GLU A 377 3.86 30.22 3.26
CA GLU A 377 4.53 29.50 4.34
C GLU A 377 4.37 27.98 4.21
N VAL A 378 3.20 27.50 3.77
CA VAL A 378 3.00 26.07 3.44
C VAL A 378 4.00 25.60 2.37
N GLY A 379 4.18 26.39 1.31
CA GLY A 379 5.18 26.12 0.26
C GLY A 379 6.61 26.09 0.80
N TYR A 380 6.98 27.06 1.65
CA TYR A 380 8.30 27.09 2.30
C TYR A 380 8.55 25.86 3.17
N CYS A 381 7.54 25.42 3.92
CA CYS A 381 7.65 24.22 4.74
C CYS A 381 7.82 22.96 3.88
N LEU A 382 7.05 22.81 2.80
CA LEU A 382 7.18 21.68 1.87
C LEU A 382 8.58 21.61 1.26
N ASN A 383 9.14 22.76 0.87
CA ASN A 383 10.49 22.82 0.34
C ASN A 383 11.54 22.47 1.42
N ARG A 384 11.43 23.09 2.60
CA ARG A 384 12.41 22.89 3.69
C ARG A 384 12.42 21.47 4.24
N LEU A 385 11.24 20.86 4.40
CA LEU A 385 11.06 19.57 5.05
C LEU A 385 11.20 18.41 4.07
N LEU A 386 10.67 18.54 2.85
CA LEU A 386 10.57 17.45 1.88
C LEU A 386 11.34 17.68 0.59
N GLN A 387 11.96 18.84 0.40
CA GLN A 387 12.57 19.26 -0.88
C GLN A 387 11.55 19.28 -2.03
N VAL A 388 10.29 19.57 -1.72
CA VAL A 388 9.21 19.67 -2.70
C VAL A 388 9.00 21.13 -3.09
N GLU A 389 9.10 21.42 -4.38
CA GLU A 389 8.73 22.72 -4.93
C GLU A 389 7.21 22.86 -5.02
N SER A 390 6.71 24.08 -4.85
CA SER A 390 5.29 24.40 -4.95
C SER A 390 5.07 25.59 -5.87
N ARG A 391 4.08 25.50 -6.76
CA ARG A 391 3.63 26.63 -7.56
C ARG A 391 2.60 27.42 -6.75
N THR A 392 2.76 28.74 -6.65
CA THR A 392 1.75 29.61 -6.06
C THR A 392 0.82 30.13 -7.16
N MET A 393 -0.48 30.02 -6.93
CA MET A 393 -1.51 30.61 -7.80
C MET A 393 -2.26 31.68 -7.01
N PHE A 394 -2.26 32.90 -7.54
CA PHE A 394 -2.89 34.07 -6.95
C PHE A 394 -4.24 34.31 -7.62
N VAL A 395 -5.26 34.60 -6.81
CA VAL A 395 -6.61 34.91 -7.26
C VAL A 395 -7.09 36.14 -6.51
N SER A 396 -7.43 37.20 -7.24
CA SER A 396 -7.71 38.52 -6.64
C SER A 396 -9.03 38.55 -5.88
N SER A 397 -9.98 37.69 -6.28
CA SER A 397 -11.30 37.60 -5.68
C SER A 397 -11.86 36.17 -5.79
N GLY A 398 -12.69 35.71 -4.85
CA GLY A 398 -13.31 34.38 -4.94
C GLY A 398 -14.16 34.17 -6.19
N SER A 399 -14.70 35.26 -6.77
CA SER A 399 -15.45 35.23 -8.03
C SER A 399 -14.60 34.93 -9.26
N GLU A 400 -13.29 35.14 -9.18
CA GLU A 400 -12.34 34.82 -10.24
C GLU A 400 -11.83 33.38 -10.19
N LEU A 401 -12.05 32.64 -9.09
CA LEU A 401 -11.53 31.27 -8.97
C LEU A 401 -11.99 30.34 -10.11
N PRO A 402 -13.24 30.39 -10.61
CA PRO A 402 -13.66 29.61 -11.78
C PRO A 402 -12.86 29.88 -13.06
N THR A 403 -12.22 31.04 -13.18
CA THR A 403 -11.33 31.33 -14.34
C THR A 403 -10.05 30.48 -14.31
N LYS A 404 -9.72 29.90 -13.15
CA LYS A 404 -8.54 29.04 -12.93
C LYS A 404 -8.83 27.55 -13.08
N SER A 405 -10.07 27.15 -13.36
CA SER A 405 -10.48 25.73 -13.40
C SER A 405 -9.62 24.88 -14.32
N ARG A 406 -9.26 25.39 -15.51
CA ARG A 406 -8.40 24.68 -16.47
C ARG A 406 -6.99 24.42 -15.92
N GLU A 407 -6.41 25.39 -15.20
CA GLU A 407 -5.09 25.23 -14.58
C GLU A 407 -5.14 24.21 -13.43
N LEU A 408 -6.23 24.19 -12.65
CA LEU A 408 -6.42 23.23 -11.56
C LEU A 408 -6.67 21.80 -12.08
N LEU A 409 -7.47 21.64 -13.15
CA LEU A 409 -7.64 20.36 -13.82
C LEU A 409 -6.28 19.80 -14.30
N ALA A 410 -5.45 20.65 -14.93
CA ALA A 410 -4.11 20.27 -15.38
C ALA A 410 -3.18 19.90 -14.21
N HIS A 411 -3.28 20.57 -13.05
CA HIS A 411 -2.52 20.20 -11.87
C HIS A 411 -2.86 18.79 -11.38
N PHE A 412 -4.14 18.47 -11.26
CA PHE A 412 -4.58 17.14 -10.82
C PHE A 412 -4.25 16.04 -11.85
N GLU A 413 -4.28 16.35 -13.14
CA GLU A 413 -3.82 15.43 -14.19
C GLU A 413 -2.32 15.11 -14.05
N ASN A 414 -1.47 16.14 -14.01
CA ASN A 414 -0.02 16.00 -14.12
C ASN A 414 0.66 15.61 -12.79
N HIS A 415 0.23 16.24 -11.69
CA HIS A 415 0.81 16.05 -10.36
C HIS A 415 -0.09 15.22 -9.45
N GLY A 416 -1.40 15.49 -9.47
CA GLY A 416 -2.37 14.77 -8.65
C GLY A 416 -2.19 14.98 -7.14
N THR A 417 -1.50 16.04 -6.71
CA THR A 417 -1.27 16.37 -5.29
C THR A 417 -2.44 17.18 -4.73
N PRO A 418 -2.76 17.06 -3.42
CA PRO A 418 -3.70 17.97 -2.75
C PRO A 418 -3.21 19.42 -2.81
N ILE A 419 -4.14 20.37 -2.94
CA ILE A 419 -3.84 21.81 -3.03
C ILE A 419 -4.32 22.48 -1.75
N MET A 420 -3.45 23.24 -1.08
CA MET A 420 -3.89 24.12 0.01
C MET A 420 -4.37 25.44 -0.59
N ILE A 421 -5.53 25.92 -0.16
CA ILE A 421 -6.06 27.24 -0.50
C ILE A 421 -6.26 28.05 0.77
N GLY A 422 -5.75 29.28 0.78
CA GLY A 422 -5.87 30.23 1.88
C GLY A 422 -6.50 31.53 1.41
N GLY A 423 -7.49 32.03 2.15
CA GLY A 423 -8.15 33.32 1.90
C GLY A 423 -8.66 33.93 3.21
N GLY A 424 -8.30 35.19 3.46
CA GLY A 424 -8.54 35.82 4.77
C GLY A 424 -7.85 35.06 5.90
N MET A 425 -8.61 34.62 6.91
CA MET A 425 -8.11 33.85 8.07
C MET A 425 -8.44 32.35 7.98
N LEU A 426 -8.91 31.87 6.82
CA LEU A 426 -9.33 30.48 6.65
C LEU A 426 -8.46 29.78 5.61
N ALA A 427 -8.22 28.49 5.83
CA ALA A 427 -7.56 27.61 4.88
C ALA A 427 -8.35 26.31 4.71
N HIS A 428 -8.34 25.79 3.48
CA HIS A 428 -8.95 24.52 3.12
C HIS A 428 -8.00 23.71 2.23
N THR A 429 -8.31 22.44 2.02
CA THR A 429 -7.59 21.60 1.05
C THR A 429 -8.51 21.26 -0.11
N ILE A 430 -8.12 21.58 -1.34
CA ILE A 430 -8.82 21.15 -2.56
C ILE A 430 -8.23 19.81 -2.99
N LEU A 431 -9.11 18.82 -3.14
CA LEU A 431 -8.78 17.45 -3.55
C LEU A 431 -9.20 17.15 -4.99
N GLY A 432 -9.88 18.07 -5.66
CA GLY A 432 -10.33 17.87 -7.02
C GLY A 432 -11.19 19.02 -7.54
N VAL A 433 -11.39 19.02 -8.85
CA VAL A 433 -12.22 19.99 -9.57
C VAL A 433 -13.16 19.25 -10.51
N ALA A 434 -14.41 19.68 -10.52
CA ALA A 434 -15.42 19.27 -11.48
C ALA A 434 -15.83 20.51 -12.28
N PHE A 435 -15.76 20.40 -13.60
CA PHE A 435 -15.96 21.50 -14.53
C PHE A 435 -16.96 21.10 -15.61
N ASN A 436 -17.82 22.03 -16.00
CA ASN A 436 -18.68 21.89 -17.16
C ASN A 436 -18.18 22.85 -18.27
N ASP A 437 -17.62 22.28 -19.32
CA ASP A 437 -17.08 23.00 -20.48
C ASP A 437 -18.12 23.76 -21.31
N LYS A 438 -19.40 23.44 -21.18
CA LYS A 438 -20.50 24.13 -21.87
C LYS A 438 -21.02 25.33 -21.08
N SER A 439 -21.22 25.18 -19.77
CA SER A 439 -21.77 26.25 -18.92
C SER A 439 -20.70 27.10 -18.23
N GLY A 440 -19.46 26.62 -18.15
CA GLY A 440 -18.39 27.22 -17.34
C GLY A 440 -18.52 26.96 -15.84
N GLU A 441 -19.54 26.20 -15.42
CA GLU A 441 -19.79 25.92 -14.01
C GLU A 441 -18.65 25.10 -13.40
N THR A 442 -18.18 25.51 -12.23
CA THR A 442 -17.06 24.89 -11.53
C THR A 442 -17.45 24.55 -10.10
N HIS A 443 -17.09 23.33 -9.70
CA HIS A 443 -17.15 22.85 -8.33
C HIS A 443 -15.79 22.35 -7.86
N TYR A 444 -15.56 22.45 -6.56
CA TYR A 444 -14.33 22.07 -5.89
C TYR A 444 -14.65 20.99 -4.88
N LEU A 445 -13.88 19.90 -4.90
CA LEU A 445 -13.93 18.91 -3.85
C LEU A 445 -13.06 19.42 -2.69
N VAL A 446 -13.71 19.86 -1.62
CA VAL A 446 -13.05 20.51 -0.48
C VAL A 446 -12.97 19.54 0.70
N LEU A 447 -11.80 19.50 1.31
CA LEU A 447 -11.52 18.88 2.60
C LEU A 447 -11.22 19.98 3.62
N ASP A 448 -12.11 20.09 4.59
CA ASP A 448 -12.15 21.17 5.56
C ASP A 448 -11.37 20.80 6.82
N PRO A 449 -10.23 21.46 7.13
CA PRO A 449 -9.43 21.13 8.30
C PRO A 449 -10.06 21.58 9.63
N HIS A 450 -11.17 22.32 9.61
CA HIS A 450 -11.78 22.88 10.83
C HIS A 450 -12.66 21.88 11.59
N TYR A 451 -12.84 20.66 11.07
CA TYR A 451 -13.57 19.62 11.76
C TYR A 451 -12.94 19.30 13.12
N THR A 452 -13.77 19.20 14.16
CA THR A 452 -13.35 19.02 15.57
C THR A 452 -13.90 17.74 16.21
N GLY A 453 -14.69 16.96 15.46
CA GLY A 453 -15.27 15.72 15.95
C GLY A 453 -14.31 14.53 15.86
N GLY A 454 -14.81 13.34 16.17
CA GLY A 454 -14.05 12.09 16.03
C GLY A 454 -14.00 11.57 14.59
N GLU A 455 -13.21 10.52 14.37
CA GLU A 455 -12.95 9.88 13.07
C GLU A 455 -14.19 9.09 12.53
N ASP A 456 -15.25 9.82 12.17
CA ASP A 456 -16.49 9.28 11.61
C ASP A 456 -16.68 9.74 10.16
N LEU A 457 -16.41 8.83 9.22
CA LEU A 457 -16.51 9.11 7.78
C LEU A 457 -17.90 9.55 7.36
N ALA A 458 -18.95 8.98 7.95
CA ALA A 458 -20.33 9.33 7.60
C ALA A 458 -20.64 10.76 8.05
N VAL A 459 -20.21 11.17 9.25
CA VAL A 459 -20.34 12.56 9.70
C VAL A 459 -19.55 13.51 8.80
N ILE A 460 -18.32 13.15 8.45
CA ILE A 460 -17.42 13.97 7.61
C ILE A 460 -18.04 14.21 6.22
N GLN A 461 -18.57 13.17 5.59
CA GLN A 461 -19.20 13.27 4.27
C GLN A 461 -20.58 13.94 4.34
N ASN A 462 -21.48 13.48 5.23
CA ASN A 462 -22.86 13.96 5.27
C ASN A 462 -22.99 15.42 5.74
N LYS A 463 -22.10 15.88 6.62
CA LYS A 463 -22.05 17.30 7.03
C LYS A 463 -21.19 18.16 6.09
N GLY A 464 -20.57 17.56 5.07
CA GLY A 464 -19.83 18.27 4.04
C GLY A 464 -18.48 18.84 4.50
N TRP A 465 -17.84 18.24 5.51
CA TRP A 465 -16.45 18.50 5.88
C TRP A 465 -15.48 17.96 4.82
N CYS A 466 -15.85 16.86 4.17
CA CYS A 466 -15.30 16.45 2.88
C CYS A 466 -16.44 16.41 1.87
N GLY A 467 -16.43 17.28 0.85
CA GLY A 467 -17.57 17.42 -0.05
C GLY A 467 -17.34 18.31 -1.25
N TRP A 468 -18.16 18.11 -2.30
CA TRP A 468 -18.21 19.01 -3.44
C TRP A 468 -18.89 20.33 -3.07
N LYS A 469 -18.25 21.44 -3.42
CA LYS A 469 -18.71 22.79 -3.14
C LYS A 469 -18.76 23.59 -4.43
N ALA A 470 -19.84 24.34 -4.64
CA ALA A 470 -19.96 25.27 -5.77
C ALA A 470 -18.99 26.46 -5.60
N ALA A 471 -18.74 27.20 -6.68
CA ALA A 471 -17.88 28.39 -6.65
C ALA A 471 -18.32 29.46 -5.61
N SER A 472 -19.61 29.51 -5.29
CA SER A 472 -20.19 30.39 -4.26
C SER A 472 -19.76 30.06 -2.83
N PHE A 473 -19.10 28.91 -2.61
CA PHE A 473 -18.51 28.57 -1.31
C PHE A 473 -17.39 29.53 -0.91
N TRP A 474 -16.64 30.03 -1.88
CA TRP A 474 -15.58 31.00 -1.64
C TRP A 474 -16.19 32.39 -1.44
N ASP A 475 -15.70 33.17 -0.48
CA ASP A 475 -16.07 34.59 -0.37
C ASP A 475 -15.66 35.32 -1.65
N GLN A 476 -16.65 35.87 -2.35
CA GLN A 476 -16.51 36.48 -3.67
C GLN A 476 -15.67 37.77 -3.64
N ASN A 477 -15.47 38.38 -2.47
CA ASN A 477 -14.75 39.64 -2.30
C ASN A 477 -13.36 39.46 -1.67
N ALA A 478 -13.02 38.25 -1.20
CA ALA A 478 -11.72 37.96 -0.61
C ALA A 478 -10.73 37.47 -1.67
N PHE A 479 -9.46 37.81 -1.50
CA PHE A 479 -8.38 37.23 -2.30
C PHE A 479 -8.03 35.81 -1.80
N TYR A 480 -7.53 34.98 -2.69
CA TYR A 480 -7.08 33.62 -2.38
C TYR A 480 -5.70 33.34 -2.97
N ASN A 481 -4.88 32.64 -2.19
CA ASN A 481 -3.62 32.07 -2.63
C ASN A 481 -3.69 30.56 -2.54
N LEU A 482 -3.33 29.87 -3.62
CA LEU A 482 -3.28 28.42 -3.66
C LEU A 482 -1.82 27.97 -3.71
N CYS A 483 -1.46 27.02 -2.85
CA CYS A 483 -0.19 26.31 -2.90
C CYS A 483 -0.41 24.99 -3.63
N LEU A 484 0.22 24.83 -4.80
CA LEU A 484 0.11 23.67 -5.68
C LEU A 484 1.43 22.87 -5.60
N PRO A 485 1.55 21.85 -4.74
CA PRO A 485 2.79 21.08 -4.59
C PRO A 485 3.12 20.30 -5.85
N GLN A 486 4.35 20.40 -6.33
CA GLN A 486 4.79 19.73 -7.55
C GLN A 486 5.32 18.35 -7.21
N ARG A 487 4.74 17.30 -7.81
CA ARG A 487 5.21 15.92 -7.68
C ARG A 487 6.62 15.77 -8.27
N PRO A 488 7.66 15.38 -7.49
CA PRO A 488 8.98 15.11 -8.02
C PRO A 488 9.00 13.88 -8.94
N THR A 489 9.99 13.77 -9.81
CA THR A 489 10.26 12.55 -10.57
C THR A 489 11.16 11.63 -9.76
N LEU A 490 10.63 10.47 -9.33
CA LEU A 490 11.29 9.54 -8.41
C LEU A 490 10.83 8.09 -8.68
N ILE A 491 11.64 7.08 -8.29
CA ILE A 491 11.30 5.64 -8.29
C ILE A 491 11.51 5.04 -6.89
#